data_AF-A0A4S3ZVG4-F1
#
_entry.id   AF-A0A4S3ZVG4-F1
#
_cell.length_a   1.000
_cell.length_b   1.000
_cell.length_c   1.000
_cell.angle_alpha   90.00
_cell.angle_beta   90.00
_cell.angle_gamma   90.00
#
_symmetry.space_group_name_H-M   'P 1'
#
loop_
_entity.id
_entity.type
_entity.pdbx_description
1 polymer ?
#
loop_
_entity_poly.entity_id
_entity_poly.type
_entity_poly.pdbx_seq_one_letter_code
_entity_poly.pdbx_strand_id
1 'polypeptide(L)'
;MQTTSNSLFHFTYHIDILSKILQTKFYGSYCKEHFECKSSKEEILSYTIYVPKISFCDIPEETINKYTSYGKYCIGLSKEWARRNRLNPVLYIEKNSMIAESFIRAFKGTPLGVGFVNRTASELAELYRLTESSPDRQAILDGIDHLLTQTEAMERIVTFSQYSPFYIKSYEDDLPRKDGVIKDYRFYDEREWCYVPESLQTSNGLYKNEQQYNEWRQQNENKPLIEEVSLDFDFSDITHLIVEKKEDIKTLAKEIEIMPAHKITSEQKELLIKKITLFENLK
;
A
#
# COMPACT_ATOMS: atom_id res chain seq x y z
N MET A 1 -11.61 24.91 -8.20
CA MET A 1 -10.90 23.85 -7.46
C MET A 1 -11.78 22.61 -7.50
N GLN A 2 -11.29 21.50 -8.05
CA GLN A 2 -12.01 20.23 -7.94
C GLN A 2 -12.01 19.82 -6.47
N THR A 3 -13.19 19.78 -5.86
CA THR A 3 -13.39 19.33 -4.49
C THR A 3 -13.03 17.86 -4.39
N THR A 4 -12.02 17.52 -3.58
CA THR A 4 -11.72 16.11 -3.26
C THR A 4 -12.92 15.49 -2.56
N SER A 5 -13.29 14.25 -2.88
CA SER A 5 -14.30 13.54 -2.07
C SER A 5 -13.80 13.41 -0.62
N ASN A 6 -14.73 13.31 0.33
CA ASN A 6 -14.41 12.88 1.70
C ASN A 6 -14.24 11.36 1.81
N SER A 7 -14.14 10.67 0.68
CA SER A 7 -14.03 9.22 0.56
C SER A 7 -12.75 8.79 -0.17
N LEU A 8 -12.30 7.58 0.12
CA LEU A 8 -11.32 6.82 -0.66
C LEU A 8 -12.03 5.63 -1.31
N PHE A 9 -11.71 5.37 -2.58
CA PHE A 9 -12.43 4.41 -3.41
C PHE A 9 -11.58 3.19 -3.71
N HIS A 10 -12.11 2.00 -3.44
CA HIS A 10 -11.50 0.72 -3.85
C HIS A 10 -12.33 0.09 -4.97
N PHE A 11 -11.68 -0.24 -6.08
CA PHE A 11 -12.32 -0.79 -7.27
C PHE A 11 -12.16 -2.30 -7.37
N THR A 12 -13.16 -2.98 -7.92
CA THR A 12 -13.12 -4.40 -8.25
C THR A 12 -13.88 -4.71 -9.54
N TYR A 13 -13.48 -5.77 -10.24
CA TYR A 13 -14.11 -6.18 -11.51
C TYR A 13 -15.36 -7.04 -11.34
N HIS A 14 -15.58 -7.63 -10.17
CA HIS A 14 -16.67 -8.57 -9.93
C HIS A 14 -17.48 -8.16 -8.69
N ILE A 15 -18.81 -8.20 -8.82
CA ILE A 15 -19.73 -7.90 -7.72
C ILE A 15 -19.52 -8.84 -6.53
N ASP A 16 -19.18 -10.10 -6.78
CA ASP A 16 -18.93 -11.10 -5.73
C ASP A 16 -17.77 -10.70 -4.81
N ILE A 17 -16.77 -9.98 -5.35
CA ILE A 17 -15.66 -9.46 -4.54
C ILE A 17 -16.17 -8.33 -3.63
N LEU A 18 -17.02 -7.43 -4.15
CA LEU A 18 -17.65 -6.38 -3.35
C LEU A 18 -18.50 -6.98 -2.22
N SER A 19 -19.34 -7.98 -2.54
CA SER A 19 -20.13 -8.72 -1.54
C SER A 19 -19.24 -9.42 -0.51
N LYS A 20 -18.14 -10.06 -0.96
CA LYS A 20 -17.19 -10.71 -0.06
C LYS A 20 -16.50 -9.73 0.88
N ILE A 21 -16.12 -8.54 0.41
CA ILE A 21 -15.56 -7.47 1.27
C ILE A 21 -16.57 -7.10 2.37
N LEU A 22 -17.85 -6.88 2.03
CA LEU A 22 -18.90 -6.58 3.00
C LEU A 22 -19.10 -7.72 4.03
N GLN A 23 -19.03 -8.97 3.57
CA GLN A 23 -19.17 -10.15 4.42
C GLN A 23 -17.92 -10.46 5.25
N THR A 24 -16.77 -9.91 4.89
CA THR A 24 -15.49 -10.14 5.57
C THR A 24 -14.84 -8.81 5.90
N LYS A 25 -13.79 -8.46 5.15
CA LYS A 25 -12.97 -7.26 5.25
C LYS A 25 -12.15 -7.09 3.95
N PHE A 26 -11.31 -6.06 3.87
CA PHE A 26 -10.37 -5.97 2.76
C PHE A 26 -9.22 -6.95 2.95
N TYR A 27 -8.79 -7.56 1.84
CA TYR A 27 -7.58 -8.34 1.76
C TYR A 27 -6.69 -7.79 0.64
N GLY A 28 -5.40 -7.73 0.90
CA GLY A 28 -4.40 -7.25 -0.04
C GLY A 28 -3.88 -8.33 -0.96
N SER A 29 -3.13 -7.89 -1.95
CA SER A 29 -2.41 -8.75 -2.89
C SER A 29 -1.03 -8.14 -3.17
N TYR A 30 -0.12 -8.92 -3.75
CA TYR A 30 1.15 -8.35 -4.21
C TYR A 30 0.93 -7.43 -5.41
N CYS A 31 1.47 -6.23 -5.31
CA CYS A 31 1.61 -5.26 -6.39
C CYS A 31 3.08 -5.20 -6.81
N LYS A 32 3.34 -5.37 -8.10
CA LYS A 32 4.67 -5.13 -8.67
C LYS A 32 4.84 -3.62 -8.79
N GLU A 33 5.60 -3.04 -7.88
CA GLU A 33 6.03 -1.64 -7.95
C GLU A 33 7.33 -1.58 -8.73
N HIS A 34 7.35 -0.70 -9.73
CA HIS A 34 8.50 -0.49 -10.59
C HIS A 34 8.69 1.01 -10.75
N PHE A 35 9.94 1.43 -10.70
CA PHE A 35 10.32 2.82 -10.95
C PHE A 35 11.62 2.82 -11.73
N GLU A 36 11.68 3.64 -12.77
CA GLU A 36 12.85 3.85 -13.61
C GLU A 36 13.13 5.35 -13.74
N CYS A 37 14.41 5.72 -13.70
CA CYS A 37 14.87 7.08 -13.98
C CYS A 37 16.14 7.07 -14.81
N LYS A 38 16.37 8.16 -15.54
CA LYS A 38 17.66 8.45 -16.15
C LYS A 38 18.48 9.33 -15.20
N SER A 39 19.66 8.88 -14.83
CA SER A 39 20.55 9.62 -13.93
C SER A 39 21.24 10.80 -14.63
N SER A 40 21.82 11.67 -13.83
CA SER A 40 22.72 12.76 -14.26
C SER A 40 23.91 12.33 -15.12
N LYS A 41 24.28 11.03 -15.08
CA LYS A 41 25.35 10.45 -15.90
C LYS A 41 24.82 9.69 -17.13
N GLU A 42 23.56 9.91 -17.49
CA GLU A 42 22.87 9.24 -18.59
C GLU A 42 22.68 7.71 -18.38
N GLU A 43 22.99 7.18 -17.20
CA GLU A 43 22.73 5.79 -16.83
C GLU A 43 21.24 5.60 -16.48
N ILE A 44 20.63 4.52 -16.97
CA ILE A 44 19.28 4.12 -16.55
C ILE A 44 19.38 3.41 -15.20
N LEU A 45 18.66 3.93 -14.22
CA LEU A 45 18.52 3.34 -12.90
C LEU A 45 17.07 2.90 -12.71
N SER A 46 16.88 1.69 -12.22
CA SER A 46 15.54 1.22 -11.85
C SER A 46 15.58 0.36 -10.61
N TYR A 47 14.42 0.17 -10.01
CA TYR A 47 14.16 -0.92 -9.08
C TYR A 47 12.80 -1.56 -9.36
N THR A 48 12.64 -2.78 -8.86
CA THR A 48 11.38 -3.49 -8.85
C THR A 48 11.22 -4.12 -7.48
N ILE A 49 10.04 -3.99 -6.90
CA ILE A 49 9.68 -4.62 -5.63
C ILE A 49 8.24 -5.11 -5.67
N TYR A 50 7.96 -6.17 -4.91
CA TYR A 50 6.63 -6.76 -4.83
C TYR A 50 6.04 -6.45 -3.47
N VAL A 51 5.13 -5.48 -3.44
CA VAL A 51 4.59 -4.92 -2.21
C VAL A 51 3.23 -5.55 -1.94
N PRO A 52 3.04 -6.24 -0.81
CA PRO A 52 1.72 -6.69 -0.40
C PRO A 52 0.96 -5.52 0.24
N LYS A 53 -0.03 -5.00 -0.48
CA LYS A 53 -0.76 -3.80 -0.09
C LYS A 53 -2.24 -3.85 -0.47
N ILE A 54 -3.00 -2.91 0.09
CA ILE A 54 -4.38 -2.59 -0.30
C ILE A 54 -4.38 -1.15 -0.79
N SER A 55 -4.82 -0.91 -2.02
CA SER A 55 -4.82 0.43 -2.63
C SER A 55 -6.24 0.99 -2.75
N PHE A 56 -6.35 2.30 -2.58
CA PHE A 56 -7.56 3.10 -2.72
C PHE A 56 -7.23 4.38 -3.53
N CYS A 57 -8.23 5.02 -4.13
CA CYS A 57 -8.07 6.26 -4.88
C CYS A 57 -8.79 7.42 -4.19
N ASP A 58 -8.13 8.57 -4.03
CA ASP A 58 -8.72 9.83 -3.55
C ASP A 58 -9.15 10.72 -4.72
N ILE A 59 -10.15 10.26 -5.47
CA ILE A 59 -10.63 10.94 -6.67
C ILE A 59 -11.96 11.66 -6.42
N PRO A 60 -12.24 12.78 -7.11
CA PRO A 60 -13.56 13.40 -7.08
C PRO A 60 -14.64 12.45 -7.61
N GLU A 61 -15.82 12.47 -6.99
CA GLU A 61 -16.92 11.54 -7.30
C GLU A 61 -17.37 11.63 -8.77
N GLU A 62 -17.40 12.84 -9.31
CA GLU A 62 -17.74 13.13 -10.71
C GLU A 62 -16.75 12.52 -11.72
N THR A 63 -15.57 12.08 -11.26
CA THR A 63 -14.54 11.47 -12.10
C THR A 63 -14.43 9.96 -11.97
N ILE A 64 -15.14 9.34 -11.02
CA ILE A 64 -15.07 7.90 -10.72
C ILE A 64 -15.27 7.04 -11.98
N ASN A 65 -16.19 7.45 -12.86
CA ASN A 65 -16.48 6.79 -14.13
C ASN A 65 -15.26 6.63 -15.06
N LYS A 66 -14.26 7.51 -14.95
CA LYS A 66 -13.03 7.47 -15.75
C LYS A 66 -12.09 6.33 -15.33
N TYR A 67 -12.26 5.82 -14.11
CA TYR A 67 -11.40 4.78 -13.52
C TYR A 67 -12.04 3.38 -13.58
N THR A 68 -13.05 3.19 -14.43
CA THR A 68 -13.68 1.88 -14.68
C THR A 68 -12.71 0.84 -15.23
N SER A 69 -11.57 1.27 -15.76
CA SER A 69 -10.44 0.41 -16.13
C SER A 69 -9.83 -0.33 -14.93
N TYR A 70 -10.01 0.16 -13.71
CA TYR A 70 -9.59 -0.49 -12.45
C TYR A 70 -10.66 -1.40 -11.85
N GLY A 71 -11.88 -1.32 -12.33
CA GLY A 71 -13.00 -2.11 -11.84
C GLY A 71 -14.35 -1.47 -12.16
N LYS A 72 -15.37 -2.32 -12.25
CA LYS A 72 -16.75 -1.94 -12.59
C LYS A 72 -17.67 -1.92 -11.37
N TYR A 73 -17.10 -2.17 -10.19
CA TYR A 73 -17.74 -2.08 -8.89
C TYR A 73 -16.79 -1.35 -7.95
N CYS A 74 -17.33 -0.59 -7.00
CA CYS A 74 -16.51 0.18 -6.09
C CYS A 74 -17.14 0.28 -4.69
N ILE A 75 -16.28 0.27 -3.68
CA ILE A 75 -16.63 0.61 -2.30
C ILE A 75 -15.87 1.87 -1.89
N GLY A 76 -16.60 2.86 -1.39
CA GLY A 76 -16.04 4.11 -0.86
C GLY A 76 -16.01 4.07 0.67
N LEU A 77 -14.88 4.44 1.27
CA LEU A 77 -14.69 4.54 2.73
C LEU A 77 -14.35 5.98 3.10
N SER A 78 -14.75 6.45 4.27
CA SER A 78 -14.42 7.80 4.72
C SER A 78 -12.90 8.03 4.88
N LYS A 79 -12.44 9.27 4.65
CA LYS A 79 -11.05 9.66 4.94
C LYS A 79 -10.69 9.57 6.42
N GLU A 80 -11.66 9.74 7.32
CA GLU A 80 -11.46 9.53 8.75
C GLU A 80 -11.12 8.07 9.06
N TRP A 81 -11.82 7.11 8.45
CA TRP A 81 -11.48 5.70 8.54
C TRP A 81 -10.06 5.43 8.01
N ALA A 82 -9.70 6.04 6.87
CA ALA A 82 -8.38 5.86 6.28
C ALA A 82 -7.26 6.35 7.21
N ARG A 83 -7.43 7.53 7.82
CA ARG A 83 -6.49 8.10 8.80
C ARG A 83 -6.39 7.25 10.07
N ARG A 84 -7.54 6.79 10.60
CA ARG A 84 -7.59 5.89 11.77
C ARG A 84 -6.79 4.60 11.53
N ASN A 85 -6.80 4.11 10.29
CA ASN A 85 -6.08 2.93 9.84
C ASN A 85 -4.66 3.20 9.31
N ARG A 86 -4.15 4.42 9.45
CA ARG A 86 -2.80 4.84 9.02
C ARG A 86 -2.52 4.60 7.52
N LEU A 87 -3.56 4.71 6.67
CA LEU A 87 -3.33 4.79 5.23
C LEU A 87 -2.61 6.10 4.91
N ASN A 88 -1.77 6.06 3.89
CA ASN A 88 -1.03 7.24 3.44
C ASN A 88 -1.17 7.38 1.91
N PRO A 89 -1.34 8.61 1.39
CA PRO A 89 -1.19 8.85 -0.03
C PRO A 89 0.22 8.47 -0.50
N VAL A 90 0.36 7.96 -1.72
CA VAL A 90 1.67 7.71 -2.29
C VAL A 90 2.39 9.03 -2.59
N LEU A 91 3.71 9.01 -2.46
CA LEU A 91 4.62 10.06 -2.88
C LEU A 91 4.90 9.91 -4.37
N TYR A 92 4.36 10.84 -5.14
CA TYR A 92 4.61 10.92 -6.57
C TYR A 92 5.94 11.63 -6.83
N ILE A 93 6.82 10.97 -7.57
CA ILE A 93 8.14 11.49 -7.91
C ILE A 93 8.25 11.62 -9.42
N GLU A 94 8.69 12.78 -9.89
CA GLU A 94 9.02 12.95 -11.30
C GLU A 94 10.30 12.17 -11.63
N LYS A 95 10.23 11.26 -12.62
CA LYS A 95 11.27 10.30 -12.97
C LYS A 95 12.58 10.96 -13.40
N ASN A 96 12.57 12.16 -13.98
CA ASN A 96 13.81 12.86 -14.35
C ASN A 96 14.35 13.80 -13.26
N SER A 97 13.79 13.74 -12.04
CA SER A 97 14.22 14.60 -10.94
C SER A 97 15.46 14.06 -10.20
N MET A 98 16.19 14.94 -9.52
CA MET A 98 17.30 14.55 -8.63
C MET A 98 16.83 13.69 -7.45
N ILE A 99 15.56 13.82 -7.05
CA ILE A 99 14.95 12.99 -6.00
C ILE A 99 14.78 11.56 -6.52
N ALA A 100 14.34 11.36 -7.77
CA ALA A 100 14.25 10.03 -8.36
C ALA A 100 15.61 9.32 -8.36
N GLU A 101 16.66 9.98 -8.87
CA GLU A 101 18.02 9.40 -8.87
C GLU A 101 18.49 9.07 -7.44
N SER A 102 18.34 10.02 -6.51
CA SER A 102 18.78 9.86 -5.13
C SER A 102 18.03 8.72 -4.42
N PHE A 103 16.73 8.61 -4.66
CA PHE A 103 15.89 7.55 -4.12
C PHE A 103 16.31 6.17 -4.62
N ILE A 104 16.50 5.98 -5.94
CA ILE A 104 16.92 4.67 -6.47
C ILE A 104 18.32 4.29 -5.96
N ARG A 105 19.24 5.25 -5.85
CA ARG A 105 20.57 5.01 -5.26
C ARG A 105 20.49 4.61 -3.79
N ALA A 106 19.65 5.29 -3.00
CA ALA A 106 19.41 4.93 -1.60
C ALA A 106 18.79 3.53 -1.47
N PHE A 107 17.79 3.21 -2.29
CA PHE A 107 17.18 1.88 -2.33
C PHE A 107 18.23 0.79 -2.62
N LYS A 108 19.05 0.97 -3.66
CA LYS A 108 20.13 0.03 -4.01
C LYS A 108 21.20 -0.11 -2.91
N GLY A 109 21.48 0.95 -2.16
CA GLY A 109 22.41 0.94 -1.03
C GLY A 109 21.83 0.37 0.27
N THR A 110 20.51 0.27 0.37
CA THR A 110 19.79 -0.14 1.60
C THR A 110 20.25 -1.50 2.14
N PRO A 111 20.43 -2.56 1.32
CA PRO A 111 20.91 -3.85 1.83
C PRO A 111 22.29 -3.78 2.49
N LEU A 112 23.19 -2.93 1.99
CA LEU A 112 24.52 -2.73 2.59
C LEU A 112 24.41 -2.01 3.94
N GLY A 113 23.55 -0.98 4.02
CA GLY A 113 23.30 -0.24 5.26
C GLY A 113 22.68 -1.12 6.34
N VAL A 114 21.69 -1.96 5.99
CA VAL A 114 21.08 -2.93 6.92
C VAL A 114 22.13 -3.93 7.41
N GLY A 115 22.95 -4.46 6.50
CA GLY A 115 24.04 -5.36 6.86
C GLY A 115 25.07 -4.72 7.79
N PHE A 116 25.37 -3.43 7.60
CA PHE A 116 26.25 -2.67 8.51
C PHE A 116 25.64 -2.53 9.90
N VAL A 117 24.40 -2.03 10.01
CA VAL A 117 23.70 -1.85 11.29
C VAL A 117 23.61 -3.16 12.07
N ASN A 118 23.19 -4.25 11.42
CA ASN A 118 23.06 -5.55 12.08
C ASN A 118 24.38 -6.10 12.62
N ARG A 119 25.48 -5.94 11.85
CA ARG A 119 26.82 -6.34 12.30
C ARG A 119 27.28 -5.49 13.48
N THR A 120 27.20 -4.18 13.37
CA THR A 120 27.62 -3.26 14.44
C THR A 120 26.82 -3.48 15.71
N ALA A 121 25.49 -3.65 15.62
CA ALA A 121 24.66 -3.97 16.78
C ALA A 121 25.10 -5.29 17.45
N SER A 122 25.43 -6.31 16.66
CA SER A 122 25.92 -7.60 17.17
C SER A 122 27.29 -7.47 17.86
N GLU A 123 28.20 -6.70 17.27
CA GLU A 123 29.53 -6.42 17.82
C GLU A 123 29.45 -5.62 19.14
N LEU A 124 28.59 -4.61 19.20
CA LEU A 124 28.34 -3.84 20.42
C LEU A 124 27.76 -4.72 21.53
N ALA A 125 26.83 -5.61 21.19
CA ALA A 125 26.25 -6.56 22.15
C ALA A 125 27.29 -7.57 22.68
N GLU A 126 28.26 -7.98 21.85
CA GLU A 126 29.39 -8.81 22.29
C GLU A 126 30.34 -8.02 23.20
N LEU A 127 30.70 -6.79 22.83
CA LEU A 127 31.57 -5.93 23.63
C LEU A 127 30.97 -5.64 25.01
N TYR A 128 29.65 -5.38 25.06
CA TYR A 128 28.93 -5.22 26.32
C TYR A 128 29.09 -6.46 27.22
N ARG A 129 28.93 -7.67 26.67
CA ARG A 129 29.08 -8.94 27.41
C ARG A 129 30.52 -9.16 27.90
N LEU A 130 31.53 -8.86 27.07
CA LEU A 130 32.95 -9.05 27.44
C LEU A 130 33.43 -8.09 28.53
N THR A 131 32.76 -6.95 28.69
CA THR A 131 33.20 -5.87 29.59
C THR A 131 32.59 -5.97 30.99
N GLU A 132 31.73 -6.96 31.26
CA GLU A 132 31.08 -7.17 32.55
C GLU A 132 32.04 -7.28 33.74
N SER A 133 33.22 -7.87 33.52
CA SER A 133 34.24 -8.05 34.56
C SER A 133 35.42 -7.05 34.47
N SER A 134 35.33 -6.03 33.61
CA SER A 134 36.43 -5.09 33.39
C SER A 134 36.53 -4.03 34.51
N PRO A 135 37.72 -3.70 35.02
CA PRO A 135 37.90 -2.57 35.94
C PRO A 135 37.58 -1.21 35.29
N ASP A 136 37.74 -1.10 33.97
CA ASP A 136 37.43 0.11 33.18
C ASP A 136 36.00 0.11 32.62
N ARG A 137 35.12 -0.77 33.12
CA ARG A 137 33.79 -1.02 32.57
C ARG A 137 33.02 0.26 32.29
N GLN A 138 33.02 1.24 33.19
CA GLN A 138 32.23 2.46 33.00
C GLN A 138 32.67 3.27 31.78
N ALA A 139 33.97 3.48 31.59
CA ALA A 139 34.47 4.21 30.42
C ALA A 139 34.16 3.47 29.10
N ILE A 140 34.17 2.13 29.15
CA ILE A 140 33.82 1.30 27.99
C ILE A 140 32.31 1.38 27.72
N LEU A 141 31.47 1.37 28.74
CA LEU A 141 30.02 1.55 28.61
C LEU A 141 29.68 2.90 28.01
N ASP A 142 30.31 3.99 28.44
CA ASP A 142 30.07 5.32 27.88
C ASP A 142 30.41 5.37 26.38
N GLY A 143 31.47 4.66 25.96
CA GLY A 143 31.83 4.49 24.55
C GLY A 143 30.84 3.63 23.77
N ILE A 144 30.36 2.53 24.37
CA ILE A 144 29.31 1.67 23.80
C ILE A 144 28.02 2.46 23.60
N ASP A 145 27.59 3.24 24.59
CA ASP A 145 26.34 4.01 24.54
C ASP A 145 26.38 5.06 23.41
N HIS A 146 27.53 5.68 23.18
CA HIS A 146 27.70 6.60 22.05
C HIS A 146 27.56 5.88 20.70
N LEU A 147 28.22 4.74 20.53
CA LEU A 147 28.14 3.95 19.30
C LEU A 147 26.76 3.33 19.09
N LEU A 148 26.09 2.92 20.17
CA LEU A 148 24.72 2.43 20.15
C LEU A 148 23.77 3.51 19.63
N THR A 149 23.87 4.73 20.18
CA THR A 149 23.06 5.88 19.73
C THR A 149 23.25 6.14 18.22
N GLN A 150 24.49 6.08 17.72
CA GLN A 150 24.77 6.22 16.29
C GLN A 150 24.20 5.07 15.46
N THR A 151 24.30 3.85 15.97
CA THR A 151 23.78 2.64 15.31
C THR A 151 22.26 2.70 15.20
N GLU A 152 21.56 3.07 16.27
CA GLU A 152 20.09 3.27 16.26
C GLU A 152 19.68 4.42 15.32
N ALA A 153 20.46 5.49 15.25
CA ALA A 153 20.20 6.58 14.30
C ALA A 153 20.33 6.10 12.85
N MET A 154 21.34 5.29 12.56
CA MET A 154 21.51 4.67 11.25
C MET A 154 20.38 3.69 10.95
N GLU A 155 20.01 2.84 11.92
CA GLU A 155 18.88 1.91 11.82
C GLU A 155 17.62 2.63 11.33
N ARG A 156 17.24 3.74 11.99
CA ARG A 156 16.07 4.54 11.59
C ARG A 156 16.13 5.02 10.13
N ILE A 157 17.33 5.41 9.65
CA ILE A 157 17.54 5.85 8.26
C ILE A 157 17.38 4.67 7.29
N VAL A 158 17.96 3.51 7.58
CA VAL A 158 17.84 2.35 6.68
C VAL A 158 16.44 1.76 6.72
N THR A 159 15.76 1.71 7.87
CA THR A 159 14.37 1.26 7.98
C THR A 159 13.45 2.14 7.13
N PHE A 160 13.60 3.47 7.18
CA PHE A 160 12.87 4.37 6.28
C PHE A 160 13.19 4.09 4.81
N SER A 161 14.45 3.82 4.48
CA SER A 161 14.87 3.49 3.11
C SER A 161 14.29 2.16 2.61
N GLN A 162 14.09 1.17 3.50
CA GLN A 162 13.44 -0.11 3.17
C GLN A 162 11.93 0.05 2.93
N TYR A 163 11.29 0.95 3.68
CA TYR A 163 9.83 1.12 3.68
C TYR A 163 9.32 2.12 2.63
N SER A 164 10.06 3.21 2.39
CA SER A 164 9.66 4.26 1.44
C SER A 164 9.27 3.77 0.03
N PRO A 165 9.88 2.71 -0.57
CA PRO A 165 9.48 2.24 -1.89
C PRO A 165 8.04 1.70 -1.96
N PHE A 166 7.42 1.38 -0.83
CA PHE A 166 6.03 0.92 -0.78
C PHE A 166 5.01 2.03 -1.03
N TYR A 167 5.44 3.28 -0.87
CA TYR A 167 4.63 4.48 -1.00
C TYR A 167 5.14 5.39 -2.11
N ILE A 168 6.05 4.95 -2.97
CA ILE A 168 6.57 5.77 -4.06
C ILE A 168 6.02 5.30 -5.39
N LYS A 169 5.59 6.28 -6.21
CA LYS A 169 5.10 6.05 -7.57
C LYS A 169 5.67 7.12 -8.50
N SER A 170 5.90 6.77 -9.76
CA SER A 170 6.20 7.78 -10.78
C SER A 170 5.05 8.77 -10.86
N TYR A 171 5.34 10.07 -11.02
CA TYR A 171 4.33 11.08 -11.29
C TYR A 171 3.61 10.80 -12.62
N GLU A 172 4.40 10.49 -13.65
CA GLU A 172 3.98 10.10 -14.98
C GLU A 172 4.97 9.07 -15.54
N ASP A 173 4.45 8.00 -16.14
CA ASP A 173 5.27 7.02 -16.86
C ASP A 173 4.45 6.19 -17.84
N ASP A 174 5.10 5.36 -18.63
CA ASP A 174 4.41 4.35 -19.41
C ASP A 174 3.68 3.35 -18.50
N LEU A 175 2.44 3.01 -18.84
CA LEU A 175 1.64 2.03 -18.11
C LEU A 175 1.42 0.77 -18.96
N PRO A 176 2.13 -0.33 -18.66
CA PRO A 176 1.89 -1.62 -19.30
C PRO A 176 0.51 -2.19 -18.91
N ARG A 177 -0.27 -2.58 -19.90
CA ARG A 177 -1.55 -3.30 -19.78
C ARG A 177 -1.47 -4.61 -20.56
N LYS A 178 -2.46 -5.49 -20.37
CA LYS A 178 -2.54 -6.76 -21.12
C LYS A 178 -2.59 -6.52 -22.64
N ASP A 179 -3.26 -5.45 -23.06
CA ASP A 179 -3.56 -5.15 -24.47
C ASP A 179 -2.60 -4.13 -25.11
N GLY A 180 -1.52 -3.74 -24.41
CA GLY A 180 -0.55 -2.76 -24.90
C GLY A 180 0.00 -1.85 -23.82
N VAL A 181 0.71 -0.79 -24.23
CA VAL A 181 1.29 0.21 -23.33
C VAL A 181 0.56 1.54 -23.52
N ILE A 182 0.08 2.12 -22.44
CA ILE A 182 -0.43 3.50 -22.43
C ILE A 182 0.78 4.41 -22.17
N LYS A 183 1.12 5.24 -23.15
CA LYS A 183 2.24 6.18 -23.06
C LYS A 183 1.88 7.36 -22.16
N ASP A 184 2.88 7.87 -21.42
CA ASP A 184 2.77 9.09 -20.62
C ASP A 184 1.56 9.10 -19.68
N TYR A 185 1.31 7.96 -19.02
CA TYR A 185 0.21 7.80 -18.10
C TYR A 185 0.51 8.53 -16.78
N ARG A 186 -0.35 9.48 -16.45
CA ARG A 186 -0.21 10.30 -15.24
C ARG A 186 -0.80 9.59 -14.01
N PHE A 187 0.03 8.79 -13.34
CA PHE A 187 -0.34 8.11 -12.09
C PHE A 187 -0.76 9.07 -10.97
N TYR A 188 -0.27 10.31 -10.99
CA TYR A 188 -0.67 11.36 -10.05
C TYR A 188 -2.20 11.58 -10.01
N ASP A 189 -2.89 11.39 -11.13
CA ASP A 189 -4.32 11.61 -11.22
C ASP A 189 -5.13 10.52 -10.50
N GLU A 190 -4.54 9.36 -10.17
CA GLU A 190 -5.19 8.33 -9.35
C GLU A 190 -5.29 8.74 -7.87
N ARG A 191 -4.39 9.63 -7.42
CA ARG A 191 -4.26 10.05 -6.02
C ARG A 191 -4.33 8.84 -5.08
N GLU A 192 -3.48 7.86 -5.36
CA GLU A 192 -3.48 6.56 -4.68
C GLU A 192 -3.15 6.75 -3.19
N TRP A 193 -3.94 6.11 -2.35
CA TRP A 193 -3.64 5.84 -0.95
C TRP A 193 -3.42 4.35 -0.78
N CYS A 194 -2.44 3.96 0.01
CA CYS A 194 -2.20 2.55 0.29
C CYS A 194 -2.14 2.25 1.78
N TYR A 195 -2.59 1.04 2.10
CA TYR A 195 -2.35 0.37 3.36
C TYR A 195 -1.30 -0.72 3.14
N VAL A 196 -0.26 -0.69 3.96
CA VAL A 196 0.81 -1.68 4.00
C VAL A 196 0.96 -2.12 5.46
N PRO A 197 0.78 -3.41 5.80
CA PRO A 197 0.90 -3.91 7.16
C PRO A 197 2.18 -3.48 7.86
N GLU A 198 2.09 -3.11 9.13
CA GLU A 198 3.25 -2.72 9.95
C GLU A 198 4.26 -3.86 10.11
N SER A 199 3.82 -5.12 10.04
CA SER A 199 4.71 -6.29 10.04
C SER A 199 5.72 -6.31 8.88
N LEU A 200 5.42 -5.61 7.78
CA LEU A 200 6.36 -5.42 6.67
C LEU A 200 7.41 -4.36 6.95
N GLN A 201 7.17 -3.48 7.92
CA GLN A 201 8.14 -2.48 8.35
C GLN A 201 9.26 -3.11 9.17
N THR A 202 8.98 -4.24 9.84
CA THR A 202 9.87 -4.83 10.85
C THR A 202 10.30 -6.27 10.51
N SER A 203 9.67 -6.94 9.55
CA SER A 203 10.01 -8.34 9.21
C SER A 203 9.99 -8.63 7.70
N ASN A 204 11.03 -9.32 7.22
CA ASN A 204 11.22 -9.65 5.81
C ASN A 204 10.32 -10.79 5.27
N GLY A 205 9.42 -11.35 6.08
CA GLY A 205 8.71 -12.60 5.78
C GLY A 205 7.79 -12.57 4.56
N LEU A 206 7.40 -11.38 4.12
CA LEU A 206 6.49 -11.17 3.00
C LEU A 206 7.17 -10.56 1.77
N TYR A 207 8.49 -10.42 1.76
CA TYR A 207 9.17 -9.98 0.54
C TYR A 207 9.29 -11.14 -0.44
N LYS A 208 8.98 -10.87 -1.71
CA LYS A 208 9.18 -11.81 -2.81
C LYS A 208 10.23 -11.27 -3.75
N ASN A 209 11.12 -12.14 -4.22
CA ASN A 209 11.85 -11.88 -5.45
C ASN A 209 10.95 -12.17 -6.67
N GLU A 210 11.44 -11.90 -7.87
CA GLU A 210 10.65 -12.07 -9.10
C GLU A 210 10.17 -13.51 -9.31
N GLN A 211 11.04 -14.50 -9.08
CA GLN A 211 10.68 -15.91 -9.19
C GLN A 211 9.56 -16.28 -8.21
N GLN A 212 9.71 -15.93 -6.94
CA GLN A 212 8.72 -16.21 -5.88
C GLN A 212 7.39 -15.49 -6.14
N TYR A 213 7.42 -14.27 -6.71
CA TYR A 213 6.21 -13.56 -7.10
C TYR A 213 5.52 -14.25 -8.26
N ASN A 214 6.26 -14.69 -9.28
CA ASN A 214 5.69 -15.39 -10.44
C ASN A 214 5.08 -16.74 -10.02
N GLU A 215 5.78 -17.50 -9.17
CA GLU A 215 5.29 -18.74 -8.55
C GLU A 215 4.03 -18.52 -7.69
N TRP A 216 3.93 -17.38 -7.00
CA TRP A 216 2.73 -17.01 -6.25
C TRP A 216 1.58 -16.55 -7.17
N ARG A 217 1.88 -15.81 -8.24
CA ARG A 217 0.87 -15.24 -9.15
C ARG A 217 0.15 -16.33 -9.95
N GLN A 218 0.85 -17.42 -10.27
CA GLN A 218 0.37 -18.65 -10.94
C GLN A 218 -0.46 -18.41 -12.22
N GLN A 219 -0.31 -17.26 -12.87
CA GLN A 219 -1.16 -16.81 -14.00
C GLN A 219 -2.68 -16.84 -13.72
N ASN A 220 -3.10 -16.84 -12.45
CA ASN A 220 -4.53 -16.81 -12.08
C ASN A 220 -5.22 -15.59 -12.71
N GLU A 221 -6.47 -15.72 -13.15
CA GLU A 221 -7.22 -14.60 -13.72
C GLU A 221 -7.28 -13.44 -12.72
N ASN A 222 -7.69 -13.75 -11.49
CA ASN A 222 -7.64 -12.84 -10.35
C ASN A 222 -6.31 -12.94 -9.59
N LYS A 223 -5.82 -11.82 -9.07
CA LYS A 223 -4.65 -11.84 -8.17
C LYS A 223 -5.03 -12.58 -6.90
N PRO A 224 -4.22 -13.55 -6.43
CA PRO A 224 -4.45 -14.18 -5.13
C PRO A 224 -4.45 -13.12 -4.02
N LEU A 225 -5.24 -13.37 -2.98
CA LEU A 225 -5.30 -12.54 -1.78
C LEU A 225 -4.33 -13.07 -0.72
N ILE A 226 -3.88 -12.19 0.17
CA ILE A 226 -2.95 -12.49 1.26
C ILE A 226 -3.69 -12.26 2.57
N GLU A 227 -3.85 -13.30 3.39
CA GLU A 227 -4.66 -13.24 4.61
C GLU A 227 -4.06 -12.29 5.66
N GLU A 228 -2.73 -12.29 5.76
CA GLU A 228 -1.95 -11.44 6.67
C GLU A 228 -2.02 -9.95 6.30
N VAL A 229 -2.43 -9.64 5.08
CA VAL A 229 -2.63 -8.26 4.59
C VAL A 229 -4.11 -8.02 4.55
N SER A 230 -4.69 -7.69 5.70
CA SER A 230 -6.12 -7.39 5.79
C SER A 230 -6.39 -6.08 6.51
N LEU A 231 -7.56 -5.50 6.22
CA LEU A 231 -7.98 -4.23 6.78
C LEU A 231 -9.48 -4.22 7.06
N ASP A 232 -9.81 -4.05 8.34
CA ASP A 232 -11.18 -4.04 8.87
C ASP A 232 -11.84 -2.66 8.73
N PHE A 233 -13.18 -2.66 8.73
CA PHE A 233 -14.00 -1.44 8.68
C PHE A 233 -15.34 -1.67 9.37
N ASP A 234 -15.94 -0.59 9.85
CA ASP A 234 -17.33 -0.60 10.29
C ASP A 234 -18.26 -0.20 9.13
N PHE A 235 -19.49 -0.72 9.11
CA PHE A 235 -20.46 -0.35 8.07
C PHE A 235 -20.79 1.16 8.04
N SER A 236 -20.58 1.86 9.16
CA SER A 236 -20.68 3.32 9.25
C SER A 236 -19.57 4.04 8.48
N ASP A 237 -18.41 3.42 8.27
CA ASP A 237 -17.29 4.01 7.53
C ASP A 237 -17.53 4.02 6.02
N ILE A 238 -18.42 3.15 5.52
CA ILE A 238 -18.76 3.07 4.09
C ILE A 238 -19.52 4.32 3.68
N THR A 239 -19.03 5.02 2.67
CA THR A 239 -19.70 6.19 2.09
C THR A 239 -20.46 5.82 0.82
N HIS A 240 -19.95 4.86 0.04
CA HIS A 240 -20.49 4.51 -1.27
C HIS A 240 -20.42 3.01 -1.54
N LEU A 241 -21.44 2.49 -2.23
CA LEU A 241 -21.40 1.21 -2.92
C LEU A 241 -21.78 1.46 -4.37
N ILE A 242 -20.84 1.35 -5.29
CA ILE A 242 -21.06 1.73 -6.69
C ILE A 242 -21.07 0.46 -7.54
N VAL A 243 -22.10 0.30 -8.36
CA VAL A 243 -22.32 -0.87 -9.19
C VAL A 243 -22.46 -0.50 -10.67
N GLU A 244 -22.14 -1.43 -11.57
CA GLU A 244 -22.19 -1.21 -13.01
C GLU A 244 -23.62 -1.18 -13.54
N LYS A 245 -24.43 -2.18 -13.17
CA LYS A 245 -25.76 -2.40 -13.78
C LYS A 245 -26.89 -2.20 -12.78
N LYS A 246 -28.05 -1.83 -13.28
CA LYS A 246 -29.25 -1.61 -12.47
C LYS A 246 -29.70 -2.88 -11.74
N GLU A 247 -29.49 -4.04 -12.36
CA GLU A 247 -29.78 -5.34 -11.77
C GLU A 247 -28.89 -5.61 -10.54
N ASP A 248 -27.64 -5.14 -10.56
CA ASP A 248 -26.66 -5.34 -9.48
C ASP A 248 -27.05 -4.60 -8.19
N ILE A 249 -27.85 -3.53 -8.30
CA ILE A 249 -28.42 -2.85 -7.12
C ILE A 249 -29.26 -3.84 -6.31
N LYS A 250 -30.15 -4.57 -6.99
CA LYS A 250 -31.04 -5.54 -6.33
C LYS A 250 -30.25 -6.71 -5.78
N THR A 251 -29.25 -7.18 -6.53
CA THR A 251 -28.36 -8.26 -6.10
C THR A 251 -27.63 -7.87 -4.81
N LEU A 252 -26.94 -6.72 -4.79
CA LEU A 252 -26.18 -6.28 -3.63
C LEU A 252 -27.08 -5.94 -2.43
N ALA A 253 -28.25 -5.36 -2.66
CA ALA A 253 -29.23 -5.11 -1.60
C ALA A 253 -29.68 -6.40 -0.93
N LYS A 254 -29.99 -7.44 -1.71
CA LYS A 254 -30.36 -8.76 -1.18
C LYS A 254 -29.23 -9.38 -0.36
N GLU A 255 -27.99 -9.29 -0.85
CA GLU A 255 -26.80 -9.76 -0.10
C GLU A 255 -26.67 -9.05 1.26
N ILE A 256 -26.93 -7.75 1.32
CA ILE A 256 -26.93 -6.98 2.58
C ILE A 256 -28.08 -7.39 3.51
N GLU A 257 -29.28 -7.60 2.96
CA GLU A 257 -30.46 -7.99 3.72
C GLU A 257 -30.28 -9.34 4.43
N ILE A 258 -29.63 -10.31 3.80
CA ILE A 258 -29.43 -11.65 4.36
C ILE A 258 -28.27 -11.73 5.36
N MET A 259 -27.48 -10.66 5.54
CA MET A 259 -26.36 -10.66 6.49
C MET A 259 -26.86 -10.92 7.92
N PRO A 260 -26.12 -11.69 8.73
CA PRO A 260 -26.60 -12.10 10.05
C PRO A 260 -26.62 -10.93 11.05
N ALA A 261 -27.60 -10.95 11.97
CA ALA A 261 -27.84 -9.87 12.93
C ALA A 261 -26.67 -9.58 13.89
N HIS A 262 -25.79 -10.58 14.14
CA HIS A 262 -24.59 -10.38 14.95
C HIS A 262 -23.50 -9.56 14.22
N LYS A 263 -23.59 -9.43 12.89
CA LYS A 263 -22.63 -8.70 12.07
C LYS A 263 -23.12 -7.29 11.75
N ILE A 264 -24.41 -7.13 11.44
CA ILE A 264 -24.99 -5.84 11.03
C ILE A 264 -26.44 -5.72 11.50
N THR A 265 -26.78 -4.56 12.06
CA THR A 265 -28.14 -4.25 12.52
C THR A 265 -29.09 -3.97 11.35
N SER A 266 -30.40 -4.10 11.55
CA SER A 266 -31.40 -3.77 10.52
C SER A 266 -31.31 -2.31 10.07
N GLU A 267 -31.08 -1.38 10.99
CA GLU A 267 -30.89 0.05 10.66
C GLU A 267 -29.66 0.28 9.78
N GLN A 268 -28.52 -0.36 10.11
CA GLN A 268 -27.32 -0.27 9.28
C GLN A 268 -27.52 -0.87 7.89
N LYS A 269 -28.29 -1.96 7.76
CA LYS A 269 -28.63 -2.54 6.44
C LYS A 269 -29.40 -1.53 5.60
N GLU A 270 -30.44 -0.91 6.15
CA GLU A 270 -31.23 0.11 5.45
C GLU A 270 -30.38 1.29 5.00
N LEU A 271 -29.48 1.78 5.87
CA LEU A 271 -28.56 2.86 5.55
C LEU A 271 -27.55 2.47 4.47
N LEU A 272 -27.05 1.23 4.50
CA LEU A 272 -26.08 0.74 3.52
C LEU A 272 -26.70 0.55 2.14
N ILE A 273 -27.93 0.01 2.07
CA ILE A 273 -28.68 -0.15 0.81
C ILE A 273 -28.92 1.21 0.14
N LYS A 274 -29.19 2.26 0.92
CA LYS A 274 -29.34 3.63 0.39
C LYS A 274 -28.05 4.20 -0.21
N LYS A 275 -26.88 3.64 0.10
CA LYS A 275 -25.57 4.05 -0.46
C LYS A 275 -25.25 3.37 -1.79
N ILE A 276 -26.11 2.45 -2.27
CA ILE A 276 -25.91 1.76 -3.54
C ILE A 276 -26.27 2.71 -4.71
N THR A 277 -25.31 2.97 -5.60
CA THR A 277 -25.45 3.91 -6.72
C THR A 277 -24.87 3.31 -8.01
N LEU A 278 -25.38 3.73 -9.16
CA LEU A 278 -24.82 3.34 -10.46
C LEU A 278 -23.67 4.28 -10.85
N PHE A 279 -22.65 3.73 -11.48
CA PHE A 279 -21.58 4.52 -12.11
C PHE A 279 -22.16 5.66 -12.96
N GLU A 280 -23.16 5.38 -13.80
CA GLU A 280 -23.76 6.38 -14.70
C GLU A 280 -24.40 7.60 -14.00
N ASN A 281 -24.73 7.49 -12.72
CA ASN A 281 -25.34 8.56 -11.91
C ASN A 281 -24.31 9.51 -11.30
N LEU A 282 -23.02 9.15 -11.32
CA LEU A 282 -21.92 9.93 -10.73
C LEU A 282 -21.27 10.87 -11.75
N LYS A 283 -22.08 11.67 -12.45
CA LYS A 283 -21.64 12.61 -13.49
C LYS A 283 -21.71 14.06 -13.04
#